data_AF-G1UZL1-F1
#
_entry.id   AF-G1UZL1-F1
#
_cell.length_a   1.000
_cell.length_b   1.000
_cell.length_c   1.000
_cell.angle_alpha   90.00
_cell.angle_beta   90.00
_cell.angle_gamma   90.00
#
_symmetry.space_group_name_H-M   'P 1'
#
loop_
_entity.id
_entity.type
_entity.pdbx_description
1 polymer ?
#
loop_
_entity_poly.entity_id
_entity_poly.type
_entity_poly.pdbx_seq_one_letter_code
_entity_poly.pdbx_strand_id
1 'polypeptide(L)' 'MRFWNDRRYEVIVLADGYEFEGRTFRSLSAVAREITGTRWNGKVFFGLKKVYGRKAEGGSDA' A
#
# COMPACT_ATOMS: atom_id res chain seq x y z
N MET A 1 -1.22 -2.77 -2.15
CA MET A 1 -2.62 -2.46 -2.48
C MET A 1 -3.51 -2.59 -1.24
N ARG A 2 -4.51 -1.73 -1.08
CA ARG A 2 -5.46 -1.72 0.05
C ARG A 2 -6.85 -1.29 -0.42
N PHE A 3 -7.90 -1.88 0.14
CA PHE A 3 -9.27 -1.38 0.01
C PHE A 3 -9.63 -0.52 1.24
N TRP A 4 -10.19 0.65 1.00
CA TRP A 4 -10.65 1.59 2.02
C TRP A 4 -11.83 2.41 1.51
N ASN A 5 -12.91 2.51 2.30
CA ASN A 5 -14.12 3.26 1.94
C ASN A 5 -14.65 2.93 0.52
N ASP A 6 -14.76 1.62 0.22
CA ASP A 6 -15.14 1.06 -1.09
C ASP A 6 -14.25 1.45 -2.29
N ARG A 7 -13.09 2.07 -2.02
CA ARG A 7 -12.09 2.40 -3.04
C ARG A 7 -10.84 1.55 -2.90
N ARG A 8 -10.30 1.12 -4.04
CA ARG A 8 -9.00 0.45 -4.17
C ARG A 8 -7.90 1.50 -4.24
N TYR A 9 -6.90 1.36 -3.38
CA TYR A 9 -5.70 2.18 -3.34
C TYR A 9 -4.47 1.33 -3.66
N GLU A 10 -3.74 1.73 -4.69
CA GLU A 10 -2.53 1.07 -5.14
C GLU A 10 -1.33 1.97 -4.91
N VAL A 11 -0.26 1.38 -4.37
CA VAL A 11 0.96 2.09 -4.01
C VAL A 11 2.11 1.34 -4.66
N ILE A 12 2.88 2.05 -5.48
CA ILE A 12 4.06 1.52 -6.14
C ILE A 12 5.25 1.78 -5.22
N VAL A 13 6.08 0.76 -5.03
CA VAL A 13 7.33 0.91 -4.28
C VAL A 13 8.41 1.37 -5.26
N LEU A 14 8.99 2.54 -4.99
CA LEU A 14 10.13 3.08 -5.72
C LEU A 14 11.43 2.80 -4.95
N ALA A 15 12.57 2.98 -5.60
CA ALA A 15 13.88 2.78 -4.96
C ALA A 15 14.11 3.74 -3.77
N ASP A 16 13.55 4.94 -3.85
CA ASP A 16 13.72 6.05 -2.90
C ASP A 16 12.43 6.39 -2.14
N GLY A 17 11.33 5.66 -2.36
CA GLY A 17 10.05 6.00 -1.75
C GLY A 17 8.87 5.18 -2.24
N TYR A 18 7.71 5.82 -2.32
CA TYR A 18 6.44 5.22 -2.68
C TYR A 18 5.67 6.16 -3.58
N GLU A 19 5.14 5.67 -4.69
CA GLU A 19 4.24 6.44 -5.54
C GLU A 19 2.78 6.06 -5.29
N PHE A 20 1.93 7.08 -5.17
CA PHE A 20 0.49 6.94 -5.01
C PHE A 20 -0.22 8.02 -5.83
N GLU A 21 -1.09 7.61 -6.76
CA GLU A 21 -1.84 8.50 -7.67
C GLU A 21 -0.94 9.54 -8.39
N GLY A 22 0.23 9.11 -8.86
CA GLY A 22 1.20 9.98 -9.57
C GLY A 22 1.98 10.93 -8.66
N ARG A 23 1.86 10.79 -7.33
CA ARG A 23 2.61 11.58 -6.34
C ARG A 23 3.59 10.69 -5.58
N THR A 24 4.80 11.18 -5.37
CA THR A 24 5.83 10.47 -4.61
C THR A 24 5.78 10.82 -3.13
N PHE A 25 5.99 9.81 -2.29
CA PHE A 25 5.91 9.86 -0.84
C PHE A 25 7.12 9.16 -0.23
N ARG A 26 7.72 9.79 0.79
CA ARG A 26 8.87 9.24 1.52
C ARG A 26 8.57 8.02 2.41
N SER A 27 7.29 7.66 2.61
CA SER A 27 6.91 6.50 3.45
C SER A 27 5.47 6.04 3.23
N LEU A 28 5.21 4.76 3.49
CA LEU A 28 3.84 4.21 3.52
C LEU A 28 2.92 4.90 4.53
N SER A 29 3.45 5.38 5.65
CA SER A 29 2.64 6.11 6.64
C SER A 29 2.19 7.47 6.09
N ALA A 30 2.99 8.10 5.22
CA ALA A 30 2.58 9.31 4.51
C ALA A 30 1.45 9.01 3.52
N VAL A 31 1.54 7.91 2.76
CA VAL A 31 0.46 7.48 1.87
C VAL A 31 -0.80 7.09 2.64
N ALA A 32 -0.67 6.36 3.75
CA ALA A 32 -1.81 5.99 4.59
C ALA A 32 -2.51 7.23 5.17
N ARG A 33 -1.74 8.27 5.54
CA ARG A 33 -2.30 9.55 5.97
C ARG A 33 -3.01 10.30 4.85
N GLU A 34 -2.49 10.24 3.62
CA GLU A 34 -3.16 10.82 2.45
C GLU A 34 -4.52 10.16 2.22
N ILE A 35 -4.60 8.83 2.35
CA ILE A 35 -5.84 8.06 2.12
C ILE A 35 -6.85 8.24 3.26
N THR A 36 -6.39 8.29 4.51
CA THR A 36 -7.29 8.24 5.70
C THR A 36 -7.47 9.58 6.41
N GLY A 37 -6.71 10.61 6.03
CA GLY A 37 -6.64 11.90 6.73
C GLY A 37 -6.01 11.85 8.13
N THR A 38 -5.72 10.66 8.66
CA THR A 38 -5.27 10.43 10.05
C THR A 38 -3.92 9.70 10.08
N ARG A 39 -3.20 9.76 11.20
CA ARG A 39 -1.91 9.06 11.30
C ARG A 39 -2.15 7.55 11.47
N TRP A 40 -1.73 6.78 10.48
CA TRP A 40 -1.72 5.32 10.51
C TRP A 40 -0.31 4.76 10.38
N ASN A 41 -0.07 3.59 10.98
CA ASN A 41 1.12 2.80 10.66
C ASN A 41 0.96 2.24 9.25
N GLY A 42 1.71 2.77 8.29
CA GLY A 42 1.59 2.40 6.88
C GLY A 42 1.75 0.90 6.62
N LYS A 43 2.66 0.21 7.31
CA LYS A 43 2.83 -1.25 7.13
C LYS A 43 1.60 -2.05 7.55
N VAL A 44 0.91 -1.60 8.61
CA VAL A 44 -0.34 -2.23 9.08
C VAL A 44 -1.49 -1.87 8.15
N PHE A 45 -1.58 -0.61 7.75
CA PHE A 45 -2.60 -0.14 6.81
C PHE A 45 -2.54 -0.88 5.47
N PHE A 46 -1.35 -1.12 4.94
CA PHE A 46 -1.15 -1.88 3.70
C PHE A 46 -1.00 -3.39 3.92
N GLY A 47 -1.18 -3.91 5.13
CA GLY A 47 -1.15 -5.35 5.41
C GLY A 47 0.21 -6.03 5.25
N LEU A 48 1.31 -5.26 5.14
CA LEU A 48 2.65 -5.76 4.84
C LEU A 48 3.27 -6.60 5.96
N LYS A 49 2.71 -6.57 7.18
CA LYS A 49 3.19 -7.39 8.31
C LYS A 49 2.89 -8.88 8.18
N LYS A 50 2.00 -9.31 7.27
CA LYS A 50 1.70 -10.74 7.07
C LYS A 50 2.47 -11.41 5.91
N VAL A 51 3.30 -10.67 5.17
CA VAL A 51 3.86 -11.14 3.89
C VAL A 51 5.20 -11.88 4.03
N TYR A 52 5.80 -11.97 5.22
CA TYR A 52 6.90 -12.92 5.47
C TYR A 52 6.45 -14.40 5.56
N GLY A 53 5.20 -14.72 5.19
CA GLY A 53 4.65 -16.08 5.30
C GLY A 53 3.63 -16.50 4.24
N ARG A 54 3.49 -15.79 3.12
CA ARG A 54 2.76 -16.34 1.97
C ARG A 54 3.33 -15.80 0.67
N LYS A 55 3.95 -16.71 -0.10
CA LYS A 55 4.30 -16.48 -1.50
C LYS A 55 3.06 -15.94 -2.22
N ALA A 56 3.28 -14.93 -3.07
CA ALA A 56 2.35 -14.59 -4.12
C ALA A 56 2.23 -15.80 -5.06
N GLU A 57 1.21 -16.63 -4.88
CA GLU A 57 0.55 -17.32 -5.99
C GLU A 57 -0.31 -16.24 -6.64
N GLY A 58 0.00 -15.74 -7.82
CA GLY A 58 0.12 -16.51 -9.05
C GLY A 58 -1.19 -16.27 -9.80
N GLY A 59 -1.23 -15.20 -10.60
CA GLY A 59 -2.33 -15.02 -11.55
C GLY A 59 -2.31 -16.17 -12.56
N SER A 60 -3.49 -16.65 -12.93
CA SER A 60 -3.71 -17.43 -14.16
C SER A 60 -5.17 -17.26 -14.54
N ASP A 61 -5.39 -16.59 -15.67
CA ASP A 61 -6.58 -16.77 -16.49
C ASP A 61 -6.75 -18.26 -16.82
N ALA A 62 -7.96 -18.79 -16.61
CA ALA A 62 -8.52 -19.94 -17.31
C ALA A 62 -10.05 -19.91 -17.14
#